data_AF-A0A9E5U2T9-F1
#
_entry.id   AF-A0A9E5U2T9-F1
#
_cell.length_a   1.000
_cell.length_b   1.000
_cell.length_c   1.000
_cell.angle_alpha   90.00
_cell.angle_beta   90.00
_cell.angle_gamma   90.00
#
_symmetry.space_group_name_H-M   'P 1'
#
loop_
_entity.id
_entity.type
_entity.pdbx_description
1 polymer ?
#
loop_
_entity_poly.entity_id
_entity_poly.type
_entity_poly.pdbx_seq_one_letter_code
_entity_poly.pdbx_strand_id
1 'polypeptide(L)' 'GKGTGVLRSVVHEVLRRDPRVASFQLAPREQGGTGVTIAEFAG' A
#
# COMPACT_ATOMS: atom_id res chain seq x y z
N GLY A 1 7.83 6.11 4.76
CA GLY A 1 8.55 7.39 4.53
C GLY A 1 8.61 7.68 3.04
N LYS A 2 8.48 8.95 2.61
CA LYS A 2 8.22 9.27 1.20
C LYS A 2 9.38 8.94 0.23
N GLY A 3 10.63 9.08 0.66
CA GLY A 3 11.84 8.58 -0.05
C GLY A 3 11.82 8.70 -1.58
N THR A 4 12.46 7.76 -2.28
CA THR A 4 12.39 7.57 -3.74
C THR A 4 11.17 6.76 -4.19
N GLY A 5 10.31 6.33 -3.24
CA GLY A 5 9.17 5.46 -3.52
C GLY A 5 9.50 3.98 -3.73
N VAL A 6 10.77 3.55 -3.60
CA VAL A 6 11.16 2.13 -3.76
C VAL A 6 10.39 1.21 -2.81
N LEU A 7 10.32 1.57 -1.53
CA LEU A 7 9.58 0.78 -0.53
C LEU A 7 8.10 0.66 -0.89
N ARG A 8 7.48 1.76 -1.38
CA ARG A 8 6.08 1.73 -1.83
C ARG A 8 5.90 0.76 -2.99
N SER A 9 6.79 0.79 -3.98
CA SER A 9 6.72 -0.11 -5.14
C SER A 9 6.81 -1.58 -4.73
N VAL A 10 7.74 -1.91 -3.81
CA VAL A 10 7.89 -3.27 -3.28
C VAL A 10 6.64 -3.70 -2.50
N VAL A 11 6.11 -2.83 -1.62
CA VAL A 11 4.88 -3.12 -0.87
C VAL A 11 3.71 -3.38 -1.83
N HIS A 12 3.55 -2.57 -2.88
CA HIS A 12 2.49 -2.74 -3.89
C HIS A 12 2.68 -4.00 -4.74
N GLU A 13 3.90 -4.49 -4.93
CA GLU A 13 4.16 -5.77 -5.59
C GLU A 13 3.79 -6.95 -4.68
N VAL A 14 4.17 -6.89 -3.39
CA VAL A 14 3.83 -7.91 -2.40
C VAL A 14 2.32 -8.03 -2.23
N LEU A 15 1.63 -6.91 -2.00
CA LEU A 15 0.18 -6.89 -1.79
C LEU A 15 -0.61 -7.40 -3.01
N ARG A 16 -0.14 -7.14 -4.23
CA ARG A 16 -0.76 -7.66 -5.47
C ARG A 16 -0.72 -9.18 -5.57
N ARG A 17 0.26 -9.83 -4.93
CA ARG A 17 0.47 -11.28 -4.99
C ARG A 17 -0.06 -12.01 -3.77
N ASP A 18 -0.45 -11.30 -2.72
CA ASP A 18 -0.95 -11.91 -1.50
C ASP A 18 -2.45 -12.25 -1.66
N PRO A 19 -2.84 -13.52 -1.71
CA PRO A 19 -4.24 -13.91 -1.90
C PRO A 19 -5.14 -13.53 -0.72
N ARG A 20 -4.56 -13.13 0.43
CA ARG A 20 -5.32 -12.65 1.58
C ARG A 20 -5.71 -11.18 1.44
N VAL A 21 -5.19 -10.45 0.45
CA VAL A 21 -5.49 -9.03 0.23
C VAL A 21 -6.59 -8.91 -0.82
N ALA A 22 -7.71 -8.32 -0.43
CA ALA A 22 -8.84 -8.04 -1.33
C ALA A 22 -8.59 -6.78 -2.16
N SER A 23 -8.06 -5.72 -1.54
CA SER A 23 -7.78 -4.45 -2.20
C SER A 23 -6.65 -3.69 -1.48
N PHE A 24 -6.01 -2.76 -2.18
CA PHE A 24 -5.10 -1.81 -1.54
C PHE A 24 -5.00 -0.49 -2.30
N GLN A 25 -4.73 0.59 -1.58
CA GLN A 25 -4.64 1.95 -2.12
C GLN A 25 -3.68 2.82 -1.31
N LEU A 26 -3.30 3.97 -1.87
CA LEU A 26 -2.55 4.97 -1.10
C LEU A 26 -3.50 5.70 -0.16
N ALA A 27 -3.01 6.07 1.02
CA ALA A 27 -3.81 6.87 1.94
C ALA A 27 -4.08 8.27 1.38
N PRO A 28 -5.20 8.90 1.78
CA PRO A 28 -5.42 10.33 1.56
C PRO A 28 -4.28 11.19 2.11
N ARG A 29 -4.13 12.41 1.60
CA ARG A 29 -2.99 13.29 1.94
C ARG A 29 -2.93 13.59 3.44
N GLU A 30 -4.09 13.81 4.04
CA GLU A 30 -4.32 14.05 5.47
C GLU A 30 -4.01 12.84 6.36
N GLN A 31 -3.92 11.64 5.78
CA GLN A 31 -3.57 10.39 6.47
C GLN A 31 -2.17 9.87 6.09
N GLY A 32 -1.28 10.75 5.63
CA GLY A 32 0.12 10.42 5.29
C GLY A 32 0.40 10.24 3.79
N GLY A 33 -0.65 10.27 2.96
CA GLY A 33 -0.53 10.32 1.50
C GLY A 33 0.24 9.13 0.91
N THR A 34 1.07 9.42 -0.08
CA THR A 34 1.91 8.44 -0.79
C THR A 34 2.90 7.67 0.09
N GLY A 35 3.09 8.07 1.35
CA GLY A 35 3.94 7.37 2.32
C GLY A 35 3.25 6.23 3.05
N VAL A 36 1.93 6.06 2.87
CA VAL A 36 1.09 5.07 3.54
C VAL A 36 0.27 4.30 2.49
N THR A 37 0.19 2.98 2.66
CA THR A 37 -0.67 2.10 1.86
C THR A 37 -1.69 1.46 2.79
N ILE A 38 -2.96 1.61 2.45
CA ILE A 38 -4.09 0.98 3.14
C ILE A 38 -4.40 -0.31 2.39
N ALA A 39 -4.47 -1.43 3.09
CA ALA A 39 -4.81 -2.74 2.53
C ALA A 39 -6.04 -3.32 3.24
N GLU A 40 -6.97 -3.82 2.45
CA GLU A 40 -8.15 -4.54 2.94
C GLU A 40 -7.90 -6.04 2.75
N PHE A 41 -8.09 -6.81 3.81
CA PHE A 41 -7.92 -8.26 3.76
C PHE A 41 -9.24 -8.95 3.40
N ALA A 42 -9.16 -10.01 2.61
CA ALA A 42 -10.29 -10.91 2.36
C ALA A 42 -10.60 -11.67 3.66
N GLY A 43 -11.88 -11.66 4.05
CA GLY A 43 -12.40 -12.43 5.18
C GLY A 43 -12.62 -13.89 4.86
#